data_AF-A0A7V9RKW4-F1
#
_entry.id   AF-A0A7V9RKW4-F1
#
_cell.length_a   1.000
_cell.length_b   1.000
_cell.length_c   1.000
_cell.angle_alpha   90.00
_cell.angle_beta   90.00
_cell.angle_gamma   90.00
#
_symmetry.space_group_name_H-M   'P 1'
#
loop_
_entity.id
_entity.type
_entity.pdbx_description
1 polymer ?
#
loop_
_entity_poly.entity_id
_entity_poly.type
_entity_poly.pdbx_seq_one_letter_code
_entity_poly.pdbx_strand_id
1 'polypeptide(L)'
;MRVAVVGAGSIGAVIGAKLAATGHEVTLIARGAHLAAIVADGLTLVDRVGKFSGNYRLPAGDDPAQFEQHDLVIIGLKAHAIAAMLPRMRTLIGDQTVLVPAINGLP
;
A
#
# COMPACT_ATOMS: atom_id res chain seq x y z
N MET A 1 -3.73 -3.12 13.50
CA MET A 1 -3.53 -1.77 12.98
C MET A 1 -3.96 -1.74 11.52
N ARG A 2 -4.52 -0.61 11.10
CA ARG A 2 -4.92 -0.32 9.72
C ARG A 2 -3.75 0.30 8.98
N VAL A 3 -3.34 -0.30 7.87
CA VAL A 3 -2.20 0.14 7.06
C VAL A 3 -2.67 0.47 5.65
N ALA A 4 -2.39 1.68 5.17
CA ALA A 4 -2.53 2.01 3.76
C ALA A 4 -1.15 1.96 3.07
N VAL A 5 -1.06 1.25 1.95
CA VAL A 5 0.12 1.28 1.09
C VAL A 5 -0.19 2.12 -0.14
N VAL A 6 0.34 3.33 -0.18
CA VAL A 6 0.20 4.24 -1.31
C VAL A 6 1.28 3.96 -2.33
N GLY A 7 0.92 3.28 -3.42
CA GLY A 7 1.85 2.76 -4.40
C GLY A 7 2.21 1.30 -4.14
N ALA A 8 1.25 0.40 -4.36
CA ALA A 8 1.48 -1.04 -4.34
C ALA A 8 2.22 -1.54 -5.60
N GLY A 9 3.37 -0.93 -5.92
CA GLY A 9 4.35 -1.47 -6.88
C GLY A 9 5.27 -2.47 -6.20
N SER A 10 6.46 -2.74 -6.74
CA SER A 10 7.37 -3.79 -6.22
C SER A 10 7.62 -3.72 -4.71
N ILE A 11 8.05 -2.58 -4.18
CA ILE A 11 8.35 -2.42 -2.74
C ILE A 11 7.06 -2.37 -1.91
N GLY A 12 6.10 -1.51 -2.31
CA GLY A 12 4.84 -1.36 -1.57
C GLY A 12 4.05 -2.66 -1.47
N ALA A 13 3.94 -3.42 -2.56
CA ALA A 13 3.27 -4.72 -2.58
C ALA A 13 3.94 -5.73 -1.64
N VAL A 14 5.28 -5.81 -1.65
CA VAL A 14 5.99 -6.73 -0.75
C VAL A 14 5.75 -6.36 0.72
N ILE A 15 5.85 -5.07 1.06
CA ILE A 15 5.60 -4.62 2.44
C ILE A 15 4.13 -4.89 2.83
N GLY A 16 3.18 -4.52 1.97
CA GLY A 16 1.75 -4.72 2.20
C GLY A 16 1.39 -6.19 2.39
N ALA A 17 1.90 -7.08 1.54
CA ALA A 17 1.69 -8.51 1.68
C ALA A 17 2.28 -9.08 2.98
N LYS A 18 3.48 -8.64 3.38
CA LYS A 18 4.09 -9.09 4.65
C LYS A 18 3.34 -8.59 5.88
N LEU A 19 2.82 -7.36 5.84
CA LEU A 19 1.98 -6.83 6.92
C LEU A 19 0.63 -7.56 6.98
N ALA A 20 0.01 -7.86 5.84
CA ALA A 20 -1.19 -8.67 5.79
C ALA A 20 -0.94 -10.09 6.34
N ALA A 21 0.19 -10.71 5.99
CA ALA A 21 0.59 -12.03 6.47
C ALA A 21 0.80 -12.10 7.99
N THR A 22 0.96 -10.96 8.66
CA THR A 22 1.14 -10.85 10.11
C THR A 22 -0.12 -10.36 10.83
N GLY A 23 -1.26 -10.30 10.15
CA GLY A 23 -2.57 -10.02 10.74
C GLY A 23 -2.95 -8.54 10.78
N HIS A 24 -2.26 -7.67 10.05
CA HIS A 24 -2.66 -6.27 9.90
C HIS A 24 -3.73 -6.09 8.81
N GLU A 25 -4.59 -5.09 8.99
CA GLU A 25 -5.61 -4.72 8.00
C GLU A 25 -4.96 -3.82 6.94
N VAL A 26 -4.70 -4.38 5.76
CA VAL A 26 -3.94 -3.67 4.72
C VAL A 26 -4.84 -3.25 3.56
N THR A 27 -4.81 -1.97 3.23
CA THR A 27 -5.41 -1.37 2.03
C THR A 27 -4.32 -1.00 1.02
N LEU A 28 -4.54 -1.30 -0.26
CA LEU A 28 -3.58 -1.03 -1.33
C LEU A 28 -4.08 0.07 -2.27
N ILE A 29 -3.30 1.14 -2.43
CA ILE A 29 -3.53 2.10 -3.51
C ILE A 29 -2.61 1.74 -4.69
N ALA A 30 -3.25 1.33 -5.79
CA ALA A 30 -2.61 0.93 -7.04
C ALA A 30 -3.34 1.56 -8.23
N ARG A 31 -2.88 1.34 -9.46
CA ARG A 31 -3.59 1.85 -10.65
C ARG A 31 -3.42 0.94 -11.87
N GLY A 32 -4.30 1.13 -12.85
CA GLY A 32 -4.23 0.46 -14.15
C GLY A 32 -4.28 -1.05 -14.05
N ALA A 33 -3.53 -1.74 -14.92
CA ALA A 33 -3.55 -3.19 -15.03
C ALA A 33 -3.18 -3.92 -13.71
N HIS A 34 -2.30 -3.33 -12.89
CA HIS A 34 -1.92 -3.96 -11.63
C HIS A 34 -3.05 -3.91 -10.60
N LEU A 35 -3.78 -2.79 -10.49
CA LEU A 35 -4.96 -2.70 -9.65
C LEU A 35 -6.02 -3.71 -10.09
N ALA A 36 -6.30 -3.78 -11.40
CA ALA A 36 -7.27 -4.72 -11.95
C ALA A 36 -6.92 -6.18 -11.59
N ALA A 37 -5.65 -6.55 -11.69
CA ALA A 37 -5.17 -7.88 -11.29
C ALA A 37 -5.32 -8.12 -9.78
N ILE A 38 -4.96 -7.15 -8.93
CA ILE A 38 -5.13 -7.28 -7.47
C ILE A 38 -6.60 -7.47 -7.10
N VAL A 39 -7.52 -6.72 -7.73
CA VAL A 39 -8.96 -6.82 -7.45
C VAL A 39 -9.52 -8.18 -7.89
N ALA A 40 -9.11 -8.67 -9.06
CA ALA A 40 -9.58 -9.97 -9.57
C ALA A 40 -9.00 -11.15 -8.78
N ASP A 41 -7.67 -11.19 -8.67
CA ASP A 41 -6.93 -12.38 -8.27
C ASP A 41 -6.30 -12.28 -6.89
N GLY A 42 -6.36 -11.11 -6.24
CA GLY A 42 -5.63 -10.83 -5.01
C GLY A 42 -4.16 -10.44 -5.26
N LEU A 43 -3.50 -10.00 -4.20
CA LEU A 43 -2.07 -9.71 -4.24
C LEU A 43 -1.25 -10.98 -3.96
N THR A 44 -0.55 -11.49 -4.97
CA THR A 44 0.36 -12.63 -4.81
C THR A 44 1.76 -12.16 -4.45
N LEU A 45 2.29 -12.64 -3.32
CA LEU A 45 3.69 -12.53 -2.95
C LEU A 45 4.39 -13.87 -3.17
N VAL A 46 5.49 -13.85 -3.93
CA VAL A 46 6.42 -14.98 -4.05
C VAL A 46 7.70 -14.60 -3.31
N ASP A 47 7.79 -15.03 -2.05
CA ASP A 47 8.97 -14.82 -1.21
C ASP A 47 9.92 -16.01 -1.36
N ARG A 48 11.10 -15.77 -1.94
CA ARG A 48 12.15 -16.79 -2.12
C ARG A 48 12.96 -17.06 -0.85
N VAL A 49 12.83 -16.21 0.17
CA VAL A 49 13.67 -16.21 1.37
C VAL A 49 12.90 -16.69 2.60
N GLY A 50 11.56 -16.73 2.56
CA GLY A 50 10.79 -17.00 3.78
C GLY A 50 9.35 -17.44 3.62
N LYS A 51 8.67 -17.51 4.77
CA LYS A 51 7.33 -18.12 4.98
C LYS A 51 6.15 -17.26 4.47
N PHE A 52 6.40 -16.11 3.87
CA PHE A 52 5.36 -15.14 3.50
C PHE A 52 4.86 -15.28 2.06
N SER A 53 5.25 -16.34 1.35
CA SER A 53 4.64 -16.65 0.06
C SER A 53 3.15 -16.91 0.24
N GLY A 54 2.31 -16.27 -0.57
CA GLY A 54 0.86 -16.37 -0.44
C GLY A 54 0.10 -15.46 -1.40
N ASN A 55 -1.20 -15.66 -1.44
CA ASN A 55 -2.14 -14.79 -2.15
C ASN A 55 -3.05 -14.12 -1.12
N TYR A 56 -3.09 -12.79 -1.15
CA TYR A 56 -3.76 -11.96 -0.16
C TYR A 56 -4.89 -11.17 -0.83
N ARG A 57 -6.14 -11.45 -0.45
CA ARG A 57 -7.30 -10.65 -0.88
C ARG A 57 -7.41 -9.44 0.02
N LEU A 58 -6.93 -8.30 -0.48
CA LEU A 58 -6.84 -7.03 0.24
C LEU A 58 -7.74 -5.99 -0.42
N PRO A 59 -8.39 -5.09 0.35
CA PRO A 59 -9.01 -3.89 -0.21
C PRO A 59 -8.01 -3.13 -1.09
N ALA A 60 -8.40 -2.80 -2.31
CA ALA A 60 -7.55 -2.10 -3.26
C ALA A 60 -8.35 -1.11 -4.10
N GLY A 61 -7.76 0.05 -4.39
CA GLY A 61 -8.37 1.10 -5.20
C GLY A 61 -7.33 2.03 -5.82
N ASP A 62 -7.78 2.93 -6.69
CA ASP A 62 -6.93 3.95 -7.33
C ASP A 62 -7.11 5.35 -6.75
N ASP A 63 -8.12 5.54 -5.89
CA ASP A 63 -8.37 6.78 -5.21
C ASP A 63 -8.30 6.61 -3.69
N PRO A 64 -7.26 7.17 -3.03
CA PRO A 64 -7.16 7.13 -1.57
C PRO A 64 -8.38 7.71 -0.85
N ALA A 65 -9.11 8.63 -1.49
CA ALA A 65 -10.32 9.24 -0.93
C ALA A 65 -11.47 8.25 -0.67
N GLN A 66 -11.42 7.06 -1.26
CA GLN A 66 -12.40 5.98 -1.06
C GLN A 66 -12.24 5.27 0.28
N PHE A 67 -11.11 5.48 0.97
CA PHE A 67 -10.76 4.77 2.17
C PHE A 67 -10.68 5.71 3.37
N GLU A 68 -10.94 5.13 4.54
CA GLU A 68 -10.92 5.84 5.83
C GLU A 68 -9.49 6.11 6.32
N GLN A 69 -9.38 6.68 7.51
CA GLN A 69 -8.10 6.92 8.17
C GLN A 69 -7.40 5.60 8.55
N HIS A 70 -6.07 5.64 8.50
CA HIS A 70 -5.19 4.51 8.82
C HIS A 70 -4.19 4.89 9.92
N ASP A 71 -3.77 3.90 10.71
CA ASP A 71 -2.74 4.10 11.74
C ASP A 71 -1.36 4.34 11.11
N LEU A 72 -1.11 3.67 9.98
CA LEU A 72 0.15 3.73 9.24
C LEU A 72 -0.13 3.93 7.75
N VAL A 73 0.56 4.88 7.14
CA VAL A 73 0.54 5.11 5.69
C VAL A 73 1.95 4.95 5.14
N ILE A 74 2.14 4.00 4.23
CA ILE A 74 3.42 3.73 3.57
C ILE A 74 3.41 4.32 2.17
N ILE A 75 4.35 5.20 1.85
CA ILE A 75 4.52 5.74 0.50
C ILE A 75 5.53 4.86 -0.25
N GLY A 76 5.03 4.02 -1.16
CA GLY A 76 5.81 3.17 -2.07
C GLY A 76 5.88 3.71 -3.51
N LEU A 77 5.53 4.99 -3.72
CA LEU A 77 5.60 5.66 -5.02
C LEU A 77 7.04 6.03 -5.41
N LYS A 78 7.27 6.26 -6.70
CA LYS A 78 8.49 6.96 -7.16
C LYS A 78 8.42 8.43 -6.71
N ALA A 79 9.55 9.01 -6.32
CA ALA A 79 9.62 10.36 -5.74
C ALA A 79 8.84 11.44 -6.52
N HIS A 80 9.00 11.48 -7.84
CA HIS A 80 8.31 12.47 -8.70
C HIS A 80 6.78 12.34 -8.71
N ALA A 81 6.21 11.23 -8.27
CA ALA A 81 4.77 11.02 -8.22
C ALA A 81 4.14 11.42 -6.87
N ILE A 82 4.95 11.68 -5.84
CA ILE A 82 4.48 11.92 -4.47
C ILE A 82 3.73 13.24 -4.37
N ALA A 83 4.29 14.33 -4.90
CA ALA A 83 3.70 15.66 -4.79
C ALA A 83 2.27 15.72 -5.33
N ALA A 84 2.00 15.05 -6.44
CA ALA A 84 0.66 14.96 -7.04
C ALA A 84 -0.31 14.07 -6.24
N MET A 85 0.21 13.13 -5.44
CA MET A 85 -0.60 12.20 -4.65
C MET A 85 -0.97 12.78 -3.27
N LEU A 86 -0.12 13.62 -2.67
CA LEU A 86 -0.32 14.16 -1.32
C LEU A 86 -1.72 14.75 -1.07
N PRO A 87 -2.30 15.60 -1.96
CA PRO A 87 -3.63 16.16 -1.72
C PRO A 87 -4.73 15.10 -1.63
N ARG A 88 -4.58 13.98 -2.33
CA ARG A 88 -5.55 12.89 -2.40
C ARG A 88 -5.49 11.98 -1.17
N MET A 89 -4.35 11.92 -0.49
CA MET A 89 -4.13 11.06 0.67
C MET A 89 -4.74 11.59 1.97
N ARG A 90 -5.34 12.78 1.97
CA ARG A 90 -5.84 13.45 3.19
C ARG A 90 -6.80 12.58 4.00
N THR A 91 -7.66 11.80 3.35
CA THR A 91 -8.62 10.90 4.02
C THR A 91 -7.95 9.75 4.76
N LEU A 92 -6.73 9.37 4.36
CA LEU A 92 -5.95 8.31 5.00
C LEU A 92 -5.27 8.79 6.28
N ILE A 93 -5.17 10.10 6.49
CA ILE A 93 -4.33 10.72 7.52
C ILE A 93 -5.22 11.32 8.61
N GLY A 94 -4.98 10.91 9.86
CA GLY A 94 -5.49 11.53 11.07
C GLY A 94 -4.35 11.96 12.00
N ASP A 95 -4.71 12.51 13.15
CA ASP A 95 -3.77 13.14 14.09
C ASP A 95 -2.69 12.19 14.64
N GLN A 96 -2.96 10.87 14.62
CA GLN A 96 -2.07 9.82 15.13
C GLN A 96 -1.46 8.98 14.00
N THR A 97 -1.75 9.32 12.73
CA THR A 97 -1.24 8.54 11.59
C THR A 97 0.26 8.72 11.44
N VAL A 98 0.98 7.60 11.38
CA VAL A 98 2.41 7.60 11.04
C VAL A 98 2.57 7.49 9.53
N LEU A 99 3.37 8.38 8.94
CA LEU A 99 3.69 8.36 7.52
C LEU A 99 5.13 7.85 7.31
N VAL A 100 5.30 6.77 6.55
CA VAL A 100 6.61 6.17 6.25
C VAL A 100 6.90 6.24 4.75
N PRO A 101 7.82 7.10 4.30
CA PRO A 101 8.28 7.09 2.93
C PRO A 101 9.25 5.93 2.69
N ALA A 102 8.80 4.91 1.95
CA ALA A 102 9.61 3.77 1.52
C ALA A 102 10.15 4.04 0.11
N ILE A 103 10.91 5.13 -0.04
CA ILE A 103 11.41 5.62 -1.33
C ILE A 103 12.94 5.62 -1.37
N ASN A 104 13.49 5.53 -2.57
CA ASN A 104 14.91 5.73 -2.80
C ASN A 104 15.23 7.24 -2.92
N GLY A 105 16.41 7.63 -2.45
CA GLY A 105 16.90 9.01 -2.49
C GLY A 105 16.78 9.70 -1.13
N LEU A 106 17.06 11.00 -1.12
CA LEU A 106 16.80 11.86 0.05
C LEU A 106 15.34 12.34 -0.04
N PRO A 107 14.50 12.04 0.97
CA PRO A 107 13.12 12.48 1.00
C PRO A 107 12.99 13.99 1.22
#